data_AF-A0AAE0DIC8-F1
#
_entry.id   AF-A0AAE0DIC8-F1
#
_cell.length_a   1.000
_cell.length_b   1.000
_cell.length_c   1.000
_cell.angle_alpha   90.00
_cell.angle_beta   90.00
_cell.angle_gamma   90.00
#
_symmetry.space_group_name_H-M   'P 1'
#
loop_
_entity.id
_entity.type
_entity.pdbx_description
1 polymer ?
#
loop_
_entity_poly.entity_id
_entity_poly.type
_entity_poly.pdbx_seq_one_letter_code
_entity_poly.pdbx_strand_id
1 'polypeptide(L)'
;MANPTSPSLTAAISSLSFHPTLEAALHIFNNDLPSAHFLVRHMQAPPAYERMLLHAILHRIEGDYDNARAWYKNVADSEVFTIVWDGEEAARDLIGQAETLVKNGEGSKQESEKESLREIKAVVDYCRVRFGEEEVRNAIGAWVKPGEDHRKMGEEMVTGGKGVQAILRQDLQIEEKQ
;
A
#
# COMPACT_ATOMS: atom_id res chain seq x y z
N MET A 1 8.02 14.95 -8.91
CA MET A 1 8.90 14.55 -7.80
C MET A 1 8.13 13.59 -6.93
N ALA A 2 8.68 12.40 -6.64
CA ALA A 2 8.12 11.53 -5.60
C ALA A 2 8.21 12.28 -4.26
N ASN A 3 7.16 12.24 -3.44
CA ASN A 3 7.21 12.85 -2.11
C ASN A 3 8.23 12.08 -1.26
N PRO A 4 9.32 12.72 -0.79
CA PRO A 4 10.32 12.02 0.01
C PRO A 4 9.74 11.61 1.36
N THR A 5 10.11 10.42 1.83
CA THR A 5 9.77 9.93 3.16
C THR A 5 10.30 10.88 4.25
N SER A 6 9.51 11.16 5.28
CA SER A 6 9.96 11.92 6.45
C SER A 6 10.28 11.01 7.63
N PRO A 7 11.57 10.86 8.04
CA PRO A 7 11.94 9.98 9.16
C PRO A 7 11.35 10.41 10.51
N SER A 8 11.16 11.72 10.72
CA SER A 8 10.52 12.21 11.96
C SER A 8 9.05 11.82 12.03
N LEU A 9 8.36 11.78 10.89
CA LEU A 9 6.99 11.28 10.81
C LEU A 9 6.94 9.76 10.97
N THR A 10 7.90 9.00 10.44
CA THR A 10 7.99 7.54 10.67
C THR A 10 7.99 7.22 12.16
N ALA A 11 8.87 7.87 12.93
CA ALA A 11 8.94 7.65 14.38
C ALA A 11 7.65 8.09 15.10
N ALA A 12 7.07 9.24 14.68
CA ALA A 12 5.82 9.73 15.25
C ALA A 12 4.66 8.77 14.99
N ILE A 13 4.52 8.25 13.76
CA ILE A 13 3.47 7.31 13.36
C ILE A 13 3.52 6.06 14.23
N SER A 14 4.68 5.40 14.34
CA SER A 14 4.81 4.20 15.17
C SER A 14 4.57 4.47 16.66
N SER A 15 4.83 5.70 17.14
CA SER A 15 4.56 6.06 18.54
C SER A 15 3.06 6.21 18.87
N LEU A 16 2.19 6.38 17.86
CA LEU A 16 0.74 6.50 18.06
C LEU A 16 0.10 5.21 18.59
N SER A 17 0.77 4.06 18.40
CA SER A 17 0.29 2.74 18.83
C SER A 17 -1.14 2.45 18.35
N PHE A 18 -1.48 2.90 17.14
CA PHE A 18 -2.77 2.58 16.53
C PHE A 18 -2.83 1.12 16.12
N HIS A 19 -4.03 0.65 15.78
CA HIS A 19 -4.20 -0.65 15.16
C HIS A 19 -3.28 -0.77 13.91
N PRO A 20 -2.56 -1.90 13.70
CA PRO A 20 -1.53 -1.98 12.67
C PRO A 20 -1.99 -1.66 11.23
N THR A 21 -3.29 -1.81 10.93
CA THR A 21 -3.87 -1.38 9.64
C THR A 21 -3.82 0.15 9.48
N LEU A 22 -4.20 0.88 10.52
CA LEU A 22 -4.21 2.34 10.51
C LEU A 22 -2.76 2.86 10.47
N GLU A 23 -1.86 2.23 11.22
CA GLU A 23 -0.43 2.54 11.17
C GLU A 23 0.14 2.32 9.76
N ALA A 24 -0.19 1.20 9.09
CA ALA A 24 0.24 0.94 7.72
C ALA A 24 -0.25 2.01 6.74
N ALA A 25 -1.50 2.46 6.85
CA ALA A 25 -2.04 3.53 6.01
C ALA A 25 -1.29 4.87 6.24
N LEU A 26 -0.94 5.19 7.48
CA LEU A 26 -0.12 6.37 7.80
C LEU A 26 1.29 6.28 7.22
N HIS A 27 1.93 5.11 7.27
CA HIS A 27 3.22 4.90 6.61
C HIS A 27 3.11 5.04 5.08
N ILE A 28 2.04 4.56 4.46
CA ILE A 28 1.78 4.78 3.02
C ILE A 28 1.68 6.28 2.72
N PHE A 29 0.95 7.06 3.52
CA PHE A 29 0.87 8.52 3.36
C PHE A 29 2.21 9.22 3.53
N ASN A 30 3.06 8.74 4.44
CA ASN A 30 4.42 9.25 4.63
C ASN A 30 5.40 8.75 3.54
N ASN A 31 4.94 7.98 2.55
CA ASN A 31 5.79 7.28 1.60
C ASN A 31 6.89 6.42 2.28
N ASP A 32 6.60 5.91 3.48
CA ASP A 32 7.45 4.99 4.23
C ASP A 32 7.06 3.55 3.89
N LEU A 33 7.29 3.19 2.62
CA LEU A 33 6.88 1.91 2.07
C LEU A 33 7.50 0.70 2.79
N PRO A 34 8.76 0.73 3.28
CA PRO A 34 9.32 -0.38 4.07
C PRO A 34 8.54 -0.67 5.36
N SER A 35 8.17 0.37 6.12
CA SER A 35 7.37 0.20 7.34
C SER A 35 5.95 -0.27 7.02
N ALA A 36 5.34 0.28 5.96
CA ALA A 36 4.04 -0.18 5.50
C ALA A 36 4.07 -1.66 5.08
N HIS A 37 5.07 -2.08 4.29
CA HIS A 37 5.31 -3.48 3.89
C HIS A 37 5.45 -4.39 5.10
N PHE A 38 6.25 -3.97 6.08
CA PHE A 38 6.44 -4.72 7.32
C PHE A 38 5.11 -4.97 8.04
N LEU A 39 4.18 -4.03 8.04
CA LEU A 39 2.89 -4.21 8.69
C LEU A 39 1.95 -5.09 7.85
N VAL A 40 1.77 -4.80 6.56
CA VAL A 40 0.77 -5.50 5.73
C VAL A 40 1.16 -6.97 5.45
N ARG A 41 2.46 -7.30 5.39
CA ARG A 41 2.93 -8.69 5.17
C ARG A 41 2.51 -9.68 6.24
N HIS A 42 2.15 -9.23 7.43
CA HIS A 42 1.78 -10.12 8.53
C HIS A 42 0.30 -10.52 8.53
N MET A 43 -0.50 -9.97 7.61
CA MET A 43 -1.97 -10.12 7.56
C MET A 43 -2.45 -10.20 6.11
N GLN A 44 -1.88 -11.16 5.38
CA GLN A 44 -2.05 -11.37 3.94
C GLN A 44 -3.18 -12.34 3.58
N ALA A 45 -4.12 -12.58 4.49
CA ALA A 45 -5.17 -13.58 4.32
C ALA A 45 -6.51 -13.12 4.93
N PRO A 46 -7.64 -13.64 4.43
CA PRO A 46 -8.93 -13.48 5.07
C PRO A 46 -8.89 -13.84 6.57
N PRO A 47 -9.61 -13.11 7.43
CA PRO A 47 -10.57 -12.04 7.12
C PRO A 47 -9.96 -10.62 7.10
N ALA A 48 -8.63 -10.45 6.99
CA ALA A 48 -7.94 -9.14 7.06
C ALA A 48 -7.98 -8.35 5.74
N TYR A 49 -9.17 -8.25 5.11
CA TYR A 49 -9.34 -7.70 3.78
C TYR A 49 -8.89 -6.24 3.65
N GLU A 50 -9.08 -5.42 4.69
CA GLU A 50 -8.64 -4.03 4.69
C GLU A 50 -7.12 -3.89 4.58
N ARG A 51 -6.36 -4.83 5.17
CA ARG A 51 -4.90 -4.85 5.07
C ARG A 51 -4.43 -5.42 3.75
N MET A 52 -5.13 -6.41 3.22
CA MET A 52 -4.90 -6.91 1.87
C MET A 52 -5.13 -5.81 0.82
N LEU A 53 -6.15 -4.96 0.99
CA LEU A 53 -6.38 -3.80 0.12
C LEU A 53 -5.29 -2.74 0.27
N LEU A 54 -4.82 -2.44 1.50
CA LEU A 54 -3.65 -1.56 1.68
C LEU A 54 -2.39 -2.11 1.01
N HIS A 55 -2.19 -3.44 1.02
CA HIS A 55 -1.08 -4.08 0.32
C HIS A 55 -1.18 -3.88 -1.20
N ALA A 56 -2.39 -3.97 -1.73
CA ALA A 56 -2.69 -3.69 -3.13
C ALA A 56 -2.35 -2.24 -3.52
N ILE A 57 -2.74 -1.28 -2.67
CA ILE A 57 -2.45 0.15 -2.83
C ILE A 57 -0.93 0.39 -2.77
N LEU A 58 -0.25 -0.25 -1.82
CA LEU A 58 1.20 -0.16 -1.64
C LEU A 58 1.92 -0.57 -2.93
N HIS A 59 1.61 -1.74 -3.49
CA HIS A 59 2.25 -2.19 -4.74
C HIS A 59 1.95 -1.28 -5.94
N ARG A 60 0.75 -0.68 -6.01
CA ARG A 60 0.46 0.34 -7.04
C ARG A 60 1.40 1.54 -6.90
N ILE A 61 1.66 2.01 -5.67
CA ILE A 61 2.56 3.14 -5.41
C ILE A 61 4.02 2.77 -5.74
N GLU A 62 4.43 1.51 -5.52
CA GLU A 62 5.75 1.00 -5.92
C GLU A 62 5.94 0.87 -7.43
N GLY A 63 4.85 0.90 -8.20
CA GLY A 63 4.86 0.65 -9.64
C GLY A 63 4.79 -0.84 -10.01
N ASP A 64 4.50 -1.72 -9.04
CA ASP A 64 4.25 -3.15 -9.25
C ASP A 64 2.77 -3.40 -9.56
N TYR A 65 2.37 -2.99 -10.77
CA TYR A 65 0.97 -2.95 -11.17
C TYR A 65 0.33 -4.33 -11.33
N ASP A 66 1.11 -5.36 -11.65
CA ASP A 66 0.61 -6.72 -11.81
C ASP A 66 0.29 -7.34 -10.44
N ASN A 67 1.18 -7.15 -9.45
CA ASN A 67 0.88 -7.55 -8.07
C ASN A 67 -0.27 -6.73 -7.49
N ALA A 68 -0.33 -5.42 -7.76
CA ALA A 68 -1.48 -4.61 -7.39
C ALA A 68 -2.78 -5.25 -7.93
N ARG A 69 -2.88 -5.49 -9.23
CA ARG A 69 -4.08 -6.12 -9.83
C ARG A 69 -4.45 -7.47 -9.22
N ALA A 70 -3.47 -8.30 -8.87
CA ALA A 70 -3.72 -9.58 -8.19
C ALA A 70 -4.33 -9.37 -6.79
N TRP A 71 -3.79 -8.44 -6.01
CA TRP A 71 -4.33 -8.12 -4.70
C TRP A 71 -5.73 -7.50 -4.74
N TYR A 72 -6.00 -6.56 -5.67
CA TYR A 72 -7.35 -6.00 -5.86
C TYR A 72 -8.38 -7.10 -6.14
N LYS A 73 -8.03 -8.05 -7.01
CA LYS A 73 -8.88 -9.20 -7.32
C LYS A 73 -9.19 -10.05 -6.08
N ASN A 74 -8.20 -10.29 -5.23
CA ASN A 74 -8.36 -11.11 -4.02
C ASN A 74 -9.29 -10.47 -2.98
N VAL A 75 -9.49 -9.15 -3.03
CA VAL A 75 -10.34 -8.42 -2.07
C VAL A 75 -11.65 -7.92 -2.70
N ALA A 76 -11.88 -8.14 -3.99
CA ALA A 76 -12.98 -7.54 -4.75
C ALA A 76 -14.38 -7.80 -4.14
N ASP A 77 -14.59 -8.99 -3.55
CA ASP A 77 -15.85 -9.39 -2.93
C ASP A 77 -15.97 -8.99 -1.44
N SER A 78 -14.96 -8.31 -0.88
CA SER A 78 -14.94 -7.93 0.53
C SER A 78 -15.77 -6.68 0.80
N GLU A 79 -16.33 -6.59 2.01
CA GLU A 79 -17.10 -5.41 2.46
C GLU A 79 -16.32 -4.10 2.27
N VAL A 80 -15.07 -4.04 2.73
CA VAL A 80 -14.21 -2.86 2.58
C VAL A 80 -14.03 -2.46 1.11
N PHE A 81 -13.87 -3.43 0.21
CA PHE A 81 -13.69 -3.13 -1.19
C PHE A 81 -14.96 -2.52 -1.80
N THR A 82 -16.13 -3.10 -1.51
CA THR A 82 -17.42 -2.60 -2.02
C THR A 82 -17.80 -1.22 -1.45
N ILE A 83 -17.28 -0.86 -0.28
CA ILE A 83 -17.42 0.50 0.27
C ILE A 83 -16.50 1.49 -0.46
N VAL A 84 -15.29 1.04 -0.82
CA VAL A 84 -14.26 1.89 -1.42
C VAL A 84 -14.45 2.04 -2.94
N TRP A 85 -14.98 1.03 -3.62
CA TRP A 85 -15.08 0.97 -5.07
C TRP A 85 -16.46 0.50 -5.52
N ASP A 86 -16.97 1.14 -6.57
CA ASP A 86 -18.17 0.70 -7.29
C ASP A 86 -17.79 -0.39 -8.33
N GLY A 87 -17.26 -1.50 -7.82
CA GLY A 87 -16.83 -2.64 -8.62
C GLY A 87 -15.34 -2.68 -8.95
N GLU A 88 -14.88 -3.87 -9.37
CA GLU A 88 -13.47 -4.17 -9.63
C GLU A 88 -12.91 -3.41 -10.85
N GLU A 89 -13.75 -3.09 -11.83
CA GLU A 89 -13.36 -2.36 -13.04
C GLU A 89 -12.89 -0.94 -12.71
N ALA A 90 -13.65 -0.18 -11.91
CA ALA A 90 -13.27 1.18 -11.49
C ALA A 90 -11.93 1.19 -10.73
N ALA A 91 -11.69 0.17 -9.90
CA ALA A 91 -10.45 0.04 -9.16
C ALA A 91 -9.25 -0.29 -10.09
N ARG A 92 -9.48 -1.15 -11.09
CA ARG A 92 -8.49 -1.47 -12.13
C ARG A 92 -8.17 -0.29 -13.03
N ASP A 93 -9.14 0.56 -13.33
CA ASP A 93 -8.95 1.77 -14.12
C ASP A 93 -7.93 2.69 -13.46
N LEU A 94 -7.99 2.87 -12.13
CA LEU A 94 -6.98 3.65 -11.42
C LEU A 94 -5.58 3.05 -11.55
N ILE A 95 -5.44 1.72 -11.49
CA ILE A 95 -4.14 1.05 -11.71
C ILE A 95 -3.65 1.30 -13.14
N GLY A 96 -4.53 1.14 -14.14
CA GLY A 96 -4.20 1.37 -15.55
C GLY A 96 -3.83 2.81 -15.85
N GLN A 97 -4.49 3.78 -15.22
CA GLN A 97 -4.15 5.20 -15.30
C GLN A 97 -2.77 5.48 -14.70
N ALA A 98 -2.48 4.96 -13.50
CA ALA A 98 -1.18 5.11 -12.86
C ALA A 98 -0.05 4.49 -13.70
N GLU A 99 -0.28 3.28 -14.23
CA GLU A 99 0.67 2.59 -15.10
C GLU A 99 0.94 3.35 -16.40
N THR A 100 -0.11 3.81 -17.08
CA THR A 100 0.00 4.62 -18.30
C THR A 100 0.73 5.93 -18.04
N LEU A 101 0.42 6.60 -16.93
CA LEU A 101 1.10 7.83 -16.53
C LEU A 101 2.59 7.63 -16.30
N VAL A 102 2.97 6.54 -15.62
CA VAL A 102 4.38 6.26 -15.31
C VAL A 102 5.15 5.78 -16.55
N LYS A 103 4.55 4.91 -17.38
CA LYS A 103 5.23 4.32 -18.55
C LYS A 103 5.28 5.26 -19.75
N ASN A 104 4.19 5.98 -20.00
CA ASN A 104 4.00 6.75 -21.24
C ASN A 104 3.99 8.27 -20.98
N GLY A 105 3.89 8.71 -19.73
CA GLY A 105 3.70 10.13 -19.41
C GLY A 105 2.31 10.67 -19.76
N GLU A 106 1.35 9.78 -20.03
CA GLU A 106 0.01 10.12 -20.49
C GLU A 106 -1.01 10.08 -19.35
N GLY A 107 -1.95 11.04 -19.34
CA GLY A 107 -2.98 11.15 -18.32
C GLY A 107 -2.75 12.27 -17.30
N SER A 108 -3.68 12.41 -16.36
CA SER A 108 -3.65 13.48 -15.36
C SER A 108 -3.09 12.96 -14.04
N LYS A 109 -1.84 13.32 -13.74
CA LYS A 109 -1.20 13.06 -12.43
C LYS A 109 -2.07 13.54 -11.27
N GLN A 110 -2.64 14.74 -11.40
CA GLN A 110 -3.49 15.31 -10.36
C GLN A 110 -4.76 14.49 -10.13
N GLU A 111 -5.39 13.96 -11.19
CA GLU A 111 -6.59 13.14 -11.03
C GLU A 111 -6.25 11.78 -10.44
N SER A 112 -5.16 11.14 -10.88
CA SER A 112 -4.69 9.88 -10.29
C SER A 112 -4.31 10.03 -8.82
N GLU A 113 -3.68 11.14 -8.42
CA GLU A 113 -3.36 11.44 -7.02
C GLU A 113 -4.64 11.67 -6.19
N LYS A 114 -5.61 12.40 -6.74
CA LYS A 114 -6.90 12.65 -6.10
C LYS A 114 -7.68 11.35 -5.88
N GLU A 115 -7.74 10.49 -6.89
CA GLU A 115 -8.45 9.22 -6.80
C GLU A 115 -7.73 8.23 -5.88
N SER A 116 -6.40 8.19 -5.92
CA SER A 116 -5.59 7.42 -4.96
C SER A 116 -5.79 7.92 -3.53
N LEU A 117 -5.91 9.24 -3.30
CA LEU A 117 -6.18 9.82 -1.98
C LEU A 117 -7.59 9.48 -1.49
N ARG A 118 -8.60 9.56 -2.37
CA ARG A 118 -9.99 9.18 -2.07
C ARG A 118 -10.05 7.71 -1.63
N GLU A 119 -9.38 6.83 -2.35
CA GLU A 119 -9.32 5.41 -2.04
C GLU A 119 -8.75 5.15 -0.64
N ILE A 120 -7.51 5.59 -0.38
CA ILE A 120 -6.86 5.31 0.91
C ILE A 120 -7.62 5.98 2.07
N LYS A 121 -8.23 7.15 1.86
CA LYS A 121 -9.10 7.79 2.86
C LYS A 121 -10.33 6.94 3.17
N ALA A 122 -10.98 6.36 2.16
CA ALA A 122 -12.13 5.49 2.35
C ALA A 122 -11.75 4.21 3.12
N VAL A 123 -10.56 3.63 2.83
CA VAL A 123 -10.03 2.49 3.61
C VAL A 123 -9.78 2.90 5.06
N VAL A 124 -9.18 4.07 5.31
CA VAL A 124 -8.96 4.58 6.66
C VAL A 124 -10.29 4.81 7.39
N ASP A 125 -11.27 5.45 6.76
CA ASP A 125 -12.58 5.68 7.38
C ASP A 125 -13.29 4.36 7.74
N TYR A 126 -13.24 3.36 6.87
CA TYR A 126 -13.70 2.00 7.19
C TYR A 126 -12.96 1.41 8.40
N CYS A 127 -11.64 1.54 8.44
CA CYS A 127 -10.82 1.03 9.54
C CYS A 127 -11.10 1.75 10.87
N ARG A 128 -11.38 3.06 10.83
CA ARG A 128 -11.75 3.84 12.02
C ARG A 128 -13.06 3.36 12.62
N VAL A 129 -14.07 3.07 11.78
CA VAL A 129 -15.34 2.50 12.24
C VAL A 129 -15.14 1.10 12.83
N ARG A 130 -14.29 0.29 12.20
CA ARG A 130 -14.06 -1.11 12.58
C ARG A 130 -13.19 -1.29 13.83
N PHE A 131 -12.15 -0.47 13.98
CA PHE A 131 -11.12 -0.64 15.01
C PHE A 131 -11.10 0.48 16.06
N GLY A 132 -11.78 1.61 15.81
CA GLY A 132 -11.64 2.82 16.60
C GLY A 132 -10.35 3.58 16.29
N GLU A 133 -10.13 4.66 17.04
CA GLU A 133 -8.95 5.54 16.94
C GLU A 133 -8.14 5.58 18.25
N GLU A 134 -8.47 4.71 19.20
CA GLU A 134 -7.82 4.68 20.50
C GLU A 134 -6.44 4.02 20.43
N GLU A 135 -5.57 4.38 21.38
CA GLU A 135 -4.26 3.76 21.58
C GLU A 135 -4.41 2.24 21.86
N VAL A 136 -3.89 1.40 20.98
CA VAL A 136 -3.91 -0.07 21.12
C VAL A 136 -2.61 -0.54 21.76
N ARG A 137 -2.61 -0.69 23.10
CA ARG A 137 -1.43 -1.13 23.86
C ARG A 137 -1.03 -2.60 23.66
N ASN A 138 -1.91 -3.41 23.08
CA ASN A 138 -1.62 -4.80 22.76
C ASN A 138 -2.31 -5.23 21.47
N ALA A 139 -1.58 -5.15 20.36
CA ALA A 139 -2.07 -5.50 19.03
C ALA A 139 -1.90 -6.98 18.67
N ILE A 140 -1.49 -7.88 19.58
CA ILE A 140 -1.23 -9.30 19.25
C ILE A 140 -2.46 -9.98 18.63
N GLY A 141 -3.68 -9.58 19.02
CA GLY A 141 -4.93 -10.08 18.43
C GLY A 141 -5.23 -9.60 17.00
N ALA A 142 -4.50 -8.61 16.49
CA ALA A 142 -4.65 -8.11 15.12
C ALA A 142 -3.96 -9.00 14.07
N TRP A 143 -3.02 -9.85 14.50
CA TRP A 143 -2.19 -10.65 13.61
C TRP A 143 -2.97 -11.86 13.09
N VAL A 144 -3.19 -11.93 11.78
CA VAL A 144 -3.83 -13.06 11.12
C VAL A 144 -2.75 -13.95 10.53
N LYS A 145 -2.54 -15.13 11.15
CA LYS A 145 -1.59 -16.12 10.60
C LYS A 145 -2.14 -16.68 9.28
N PRO A 146 -1.37 -16.66 8.18
CA PRO A 146 -1.75 -17.32 6.95
C PRO A 146 -1.85 -18.84 7.17
N GLY A 147 -2.85 -19.51 6.59
CA GLY A 147 -2.83 -20.97 6.41
C GLY A 147 -1.69 -21.40 5.46
N GLU A 148 -1.28 -22.67 5.49
CA GLU A 148 -0.10 -23.16 4.74
C GLU A 148 -0.10 -22.78 3.24
N ASP A 149 -1.27 -22.81 2.59
CA ASP A 149 -1.42 -22.45 1.17
C ASP A 149 -1.18 -20.96 0.88
N HIS A 150 -1.47 -20.08 1.84
CA HIS A 150 -1.29 -18.64 1.72
C HIS A 150 0.16 -18.21 2.00
N ARG A 151 0.92 -19.04 2.74
CA ARG A 151 2.32 -18.76 3.09
C ARG A 151 3.24 -18.77 1.86
N LYS A 152 3.05 -19.73 0.95
CA LYS A 152 3.87 -19.83 -0.29
C LYS A 152 3.60 -18.66 -1.24
N MET A 153 2.33 -18.27 -1.39
CA MET A 153 1.95 -17.10 -2.19
C MET A 153 2.53 -15.81 -1.59
N GLY A 154 2.43 -15.61 -0.27
CA GLY A 154 3.00 -14.44 0.40
C GLY A 154 4.54 -14.37 0.30
N GLU A 155 5.25 -15.50 0.27
CA GLU A 155 6.71 -15.52 0.10
C GLU A 155 7.16 -15.21 -1.33
N GLU A 156 6.45 -15.71 -2.35
CA GLU A 156 6.75 -15.43 -3.76
C GLU A 156 6.41 -13.98 -4.14
N MET A 157 5.32 -13.43 -3.61
CA MET A 157 4.83 -12.07 -3.88
C MET A 157 5.60 -10.97 -3.11
N VAL A 158 6.28 -11.32 -2.01
CA VAL A 158 7.24 -10.43 -1.31
C VAL A 158 8.54 -10.26 -2.11
N THR A 159 8.82 -11.17 -3.05
CA THR A 159 10.01 -11.12 -3.90
C THR A 159 9.75 -10.50 -5.28
N GLY A 160 8.89 -9.48 -5.33
CA GLY A 160 8.83 -8.55 -6.48
C GLY A 160 10.25 -8.27 -6.97
N GLY A 161 10.53 -8.74 -8.19
CA GLY A 161 11.86 -9.07 -8.65
C GLY A 161 12.87 -7.94 -8.49
N LYS A 162 14.15 -8.31 -8.48
CA LYS A 162 15.36 -7.47 -8.42
C LYS A 162 15.46 -6.42 -9.56
N GLY A 163 14.48 -5.54 -9.71
CA GLY A 163 14.29 -4.67 -10.87
C GLY A 163 14.51 -3.18 -10.63
N VAL A 164 14.41 -2.68 -9.39
CA VAL A 164 14.45 -1.21 -9.14
C VAL A 164 15.61 -0.76 -8.23
N GLN A 165 16.22 -1.65 -7.44
CA GLN A 165 17.45 -1.28 -6.70
C GLN A 165 18.68 -1.08 -7.60
N ALA A 166 18.64 -1.54 -8.85
CA ALA A 166 19.75 -1.36 -9.80
C ALA A 166 19.76 0.00 -10.51
N ILE A 167 18.65 0.75 -10.52
CA ILE A 167 18.55 2.00 -11.28
C ILE A 167 18.85 3.24 -10.40
N LEU A 168 18.75 3.14 -9.07
CA LEU A 168 19.02 4.26 -8.16
C LEU A 168 20.48 4.41 -7.70
N ARG A 169 21.45 3.73 -8.34
CA ARG A 169 22.89 3.85 -7.98
C ARG A 169 23.83 4.25 -9.12
N GLN A 170 23.36 4.44 -10.35
CA GLN A 170 24.24 4.86 -11.46
C GLN A 170 24.11 6.35 -11.84
N ASP A 171 23.09 7.07 -11.36
CA ASP A 171 22.85 8.46 -11.79
C ASP A 171 23.31 9.55 -10.79
N LEU A 172 24.16 9.20 -9.81
CA LEU A 172 24.68 10.16 -8.80
C LEU A 172 26.19 10.45 -8.92
N GLN A 173 26.80 10.23 -10.09
CA GLN A 173 28.20 10.60 -10.33
C GLN A 173 28.41 11.43 -11.60
N ILE A 174 27.63 12.50 -11.82
CA ILE A 174 28.10 13.62 -12.64
C ILE A 174 27.51 14.91 -12.05
N GLU A 175 28.32 15.62 -11.25
CA GLU A 175 28.50 17.08 -11.28
C GLU A 175 29.23 17.56 -10.01
N GLU A 176 30.56 17.41 -10.01
CA GLU A 176 31.43 18.46 -9.47
C GLU A 176 32.55 18.67 -10.49
N LYS A 177 32.35 19.65 -11.37
CA LYS A 177 33.44 20.29 -12.10
C LYS A 177 33.86 21.53 -11.33
N GLN A 178 35.09 21.52 -10.82
CA GLN A 178 36.10 22.56 -11.09
C GLN A 178 37.50 21.97 -10.94
#